data_AF-A0A3P8LIR1-F1
#
_entry.id   AF-A0A3P8LIR1-F1
#
_cell.length_a   1.000
_cell.length_b   1.000
_cell.length_c   1.000
_cell.angle_alpha   90.00
_cell.angle_beta   90.00
_cell.angle_gamma   90.00
#
_symmetry.space_group_name_H-M   'P 1'
#
loop_
_entity.id
_entity.type
_entity.pdbx_description
1 polymer ?
#
loop_
_entity_poly.entity_id
_entity_poly.type
_entity_poly.pdbx_seq_one_letter_code
_entity_poly.pdbx_strand_id
1 'polypeptide(L)'
;MVNGCKISGNAQYISQNRIVSHGTLLFNVDLSKLSKALNPAKVKYESKGIQSIRSRVTNIYDELVNKISAEDFITRLINYFVKNFSGEYLEVDYAKYQEQLDILSSKFSNEDWIYNKAANFKYQNGAKFPGGILVVKGDIEQGIIKNLVFEGDFLSKKNVHEIEHMFDNVKLNEENLLKVLGNIENLDEYFGTVTKEEIISLLIG
;
A
#
# COMPACT_ATOMS: atom_id res chain seq x y z
N MET A 1 3.30 17.40 -7.15
CA MET A 1 3.30 17.28 -8.63
C MET A 1 4.03 18.48 -9.20
N VAL A 2 4.61 18.36 -10.38
CA VAL A 2 5.19 19.48 -11.14
C VAL A 2 4.63 19.39 -12.56
N ASN A 3 4.09 20.50 -13.09
CA ASN A 3 3.51 20.55 -14.44
C ASN A 3 2.50 19.42 -14.75
N GLY A 4 1.66 19.07 -13.77
CA GLY A 4 0.68 17.99 -13.88
C GLY A 4 1.26 16.57 -13.84
N CYS A 5 2.58 16.43 -13.67
CA CYS A 5 3.27 15.14 -13.56
C CYS A 5 3.64 14.83 -12.10
N LYS A 6 3.52 13.56 -11.72
CA LYS A 6 3.89 13.05 -10.39
C LYS A 6 5.41 12.88 -10.32
N ILE A 7 6.01 13.50 -9.31
CA ILE A 7 7.46 13.38 -8.99
C ILE A 7 7.71 12.58 -7.70
N SER A 8 6.65 12.21 -6.99
CA SER A 8 6.75 11.58 -5.67
C SER A 8 5.53 10.72 -5.38
N GLY A 9 5.74 9.58 -4.73
CA GLY A 9 4.70 8.76 -4.11
C GLY A 9 5.02 8.60 -2.63
N ASN A 10 3.99 8.66 -1.78
CA ASN A 10 4.13 8.55 -0.34
C ASN A 10 3.20 7.46 0.19
N ALA A 11 3.59 6.87 1.32
CA ALA A 11 2.80 5.94 2.10
C ALA A 11 3.04 6.21 3.59
N GLN A 12 2.09 5.81 4.42
CA GLN A 12 2.14 6.02 5.86
C GLN A 12 1.60 4.80 6.57
N TYR A 13 2.15 4.49 7.74
CA TYR A 13 1.60 3.50 8.64
C TYR A 13 1.83 3.90 10.09
N ILE A 14 1.02 3.33 10.99
CA ILE A 14 1.18 3.51 12.44
C ILE A 14 1.95 2.31 12.99
N SER A 15 2.99 2.58 13.76
CA SER A 15 3.74 1.56 14.50
C SER A 15 3.83 1.99 15.95
N GLN A 16 3.19 1.22 16.84
CA GLN A 16 3.03 1.56 18.25
C GLN A 16 2.36 2.94 18.41
N ASN A 17 3.09 3.93 18.94
CA ASN A 17 2.62 5.30 19.13
C ASN A 17 3.25 6.29 18.13
N ARG A 18 3.80 5.81 17.01
CA ARG A 18 4.47 6.63 16.00
C ARG A 18 3.82 6.49 14.63
N ILE A 19 3.71 7.60 13.92
CA ILE A 19 3.36 7.61 12.49
C ILE A 19 4.66 7.59 11.71
N VAL A 20 4.83 6.57 10.88
CA VAL A 20 5.94 6.49 9.93
C VAL A 20 5.43 6.99 8.58
N SER A 21 5.98 8.11 8.12
CA SER A 21 5.74 8.62 6.77
C SER A 21 6.97 8.39 5.92
N HIS A 22 6.80 7.70 4.79
CA HIS A 22 7.88 7.48 3.85
C HIS A 22 7.42 7.70 2.42
N GLY A 23 8.37 7.92 1.54
CA GLY A 23 8.06 8.16 0.15
C GLY A 23 9.28 8.11 -0.75
N THR A 24 9.01 8.23 -2.03
CA THR A 24 10.02 8.30 -3.08
C THR A 24 9.99 9.69 -3.69
N LEU A 25 11.16 10.21 -4.05
CA LEU A 25 11.32 11.35 -4.94
C LEU A 25 12.00 10.87 -6.21
N LEU A 26 11.30 11.00 -7.34
CA LEU A 26 11.83 10.64 -8.66
C LEU A 26 12.82 11.73 -9.09
N PHE A 27 14.06 11.64 -8.63
CA PHE A 27 15.04 12.69 -8.92
C PHE A 27 15.55 12.61 -10.36
N ASN A 28 16.21 11.51 -10.73
CA ASN A 28 16.74 11.27 -12.06
C ASN A 28 16.77 9.75 -12.36
N VAL A 29 15.60 9.11 -12.34
CA VAL A 29 15.48 7.66 -12.52
C VAL A 29 15.17 7.30 -13.97
N ASP A 30 15.50 6.07 -14.38
CA ASP A 30 15.12 5.53 -15.69
C ASP A 30 13.61 5.18 -15.69
N LEU A 31 12.79 6.14 -16.14
CA LEU A 31 11.35 6.00 -16.23
C LEU A 31 10.90 4.89 -17.21
N SER A 32 11.78 4.47 -18.14
CA SER A 32 11.47 3.36 -19.05
C SER A 32 11.37 2.03 -18.30
N LYS A 33 12.20 1.83 -17.27
CA LYS A 33 12.16 0.64 -16.40
C LYS A 33 10.95 0.64 -15.49
N LEU A 34 10.57 1.80 -14.96
CA LEU A 34 9.38 1.92 -14.11
C LEU A 34 8.12 1.41 -14.80
N SER A 35 7.91 1.82 -16.06
CA SER A 35 6.74 1.38 -16.83
C SER A 35 6.71 -0.12 -17.14
N LYS A 36 7.88 -0.77 -17.16
CA LYS A 36 8.02 -2.22 -17.41
C LYS A 36 7.92 -3.05 -16.15
N ALA A 37 8.43 -2.53 -15.02
CA ALA A 37 8.38 -3.19 -13.72
C ALA A 37 6.97 -3.17 -13.13
N LEU A 38 6.20 -2.11 -13.40
CA LEU A 38 4.80 -2.05 -13.04
C LEU A 38 3.98 -2.87 -14.02
N ASN A 39 3.58 -4.07 -13.60
CA ASN A 39 2.55 -4.86 -14.25
C ASN A 39 1.26 -4.72 -13.41
N PRO A 40 0.64 -3.53 -13.36
CA PRO A 40 -0.58 -3.36 -12.56
C PRO A 40 -1.56 -4.41 -13.04
N ALA A 41 -2.13 -5.15 -12.10
CA ALA A 41 -3.09 -6.20 -12.44
C ALA A 41 -4.05 -5.63 -13.48
N LYS A 42 -4.08 -6.25 -14.67
CA LYS A 42 -5.20 -6.06 -15.57
C LYS A 42 -6.36 -6.64 -14.77
N VAL A 43 -7.06 -5.80 -14.01
CA VAL A 43 -8.29 -6.19 -13.34
C VAL A 43 -9.18 -6.70 -14.48
N LYS A 44 -9.23 -8.03 -14.63
CA LYS A 44 -10.03 -8.73 -15.64
C LYS A 44 -11.50 -8.75 -15.25
N TYR A 45 -11.83 -8.17 -14.11
CA TYR A 45 -13.13 -8.21 -13.48
C TYR A 45 -13.95 -7.02 -13.95
N GLU A 46 -15.24 -7.28 -14.16
CA GLU A 46 -16.24 -6.45 -14.84
C GLU A 46 -16.39 -5.04 -14.23
N SER A 47 -15.41 -4.18 -14.45
CA SER A 47 -15.59 -2.75 -14.23
C SER A 47 -16.29 -2.18 -15.45
N LYS A 48 -17.60 -1.94 -15.31
CA LYS A 48 -18.23 -0.81 -15.99
C LYS A 48 -17.37 0.42 -15.71
N GLY A 49 -16.53 0.76 -16.69
CA GLY A 49 -15.82 2.02 -16.86
C GLY A 49 -15.18 2.61 -15.61
N ILE A 50 -13.85 2.52 -15.50
CA ILE A 50 -12.93 3.67 -15.46
C ILE A 50 -11.53 3.06 -15.36
N GLN A 51 -10.80 3.09 -16.48
CA GLN A 51 -9.38 2.77 -16.51
C GLN A 51 -8.66 3.52 -15.39
N SER A 52 -7.77 2.84 -14.67
CA SER A 52 -6.90 3.51 -13.71
C SER A 52 -6.15 4.63 -14.42
N ILE A 53 -6.39 5.87 -14.02
CA ILE A 53 -5.79 7.06 -14.60
C ILE A 53 -4.29 6.92 -14.34
N ARG A 54 -3.54 6.50 -15.37
CA ARG A 54 -2.08 6.52 -15.35
C ARG A 54 -1.67 7.98 -15.19
N SER A 55 -1.40 8.39 -13.96
CA SER A 55 -0.78 9.68 -13.70
C SER A 55 0.59 9.67 -14.34
N ARG A 56 0.84 10.58 -15.29
CA ARG A 56 2.17 10.73 -15.90
C ARG A 56 3.17 11.09 -14.80
N VAL A 57 4.34 10.48 -14.85
CA VAL A 57 5.45 10.77 -13.94
C VAL A 57 6.54 11.55 -14.67
N THR A 58 7.29 12.36 -13.94
CA THR A 58 8.47 13.09 -14.45
C THR A 58 9.59 13.03 -13.41
N ASN A 59 10.81 13.27 -13.84
CA ASN A 59 11.96 13.41 -12.95
C ASN A 59 12.11 14.86 -12.49
N ILE A 60 12.43 15.07 -11.21
CA ILE A 60 12.73 16.41 -10.68
C ILE A 60 13.87 17.04 -11.46
N TYR A 61 14.91 16.26 -11.80
CA TYR A 61 16.06 16.73 -12.57
C TYR A 61 15.65 17.38 -13.89
N ASP A 62 14.68 16.81 -14.60
CA ASP A 62 14.22 17.32 -15.90
C ASP A 62 13.50 18.67 -15.75
N GLU A 63 12.75 18.84 -14.66
CA GLU A 63 11.99 20.05 -14.34
C GLU A 63 12.84 21.19 -13.76
N LEU A 64 14.08 20.91 -13.33
CA LEU A 64 14.97 21.95 -12.80
C LEU A 64 15.56 22.82 -13.90
N VAL A 65 15.51 24.15 -13.69
CA VAL A 65 16.20 25.14 -14.55
C VAL A 65 17.71 24.98 -14.44
N ASN A 66 18.23 24.95 -13.21
CA ASN A 66 19.64 24.71 -12.94
C ASN A 66 19.83 23.26 -12.51
N LYS A 67 20.56 22.49 -13.32
CA LYS A 67 20.82 21.09 -13.03
C LYS A 67 21.76 20.95 -11.84
N ILE A 68 21.39 20.09 -10.91
CA ILE A 68 22.18 19.76 -9.71
C ILE A 68 22.29 18.23 -9.60
N SER A 69 23.26 17.77 -8.81
CA SER A 69 23.36 16.34 -8.51
C SER A 69 22.28 15.90 -7.52
N ALA A 70 22.06 14.59 -7.42
CA ALA A 70 21.12 14.03 -6.45
C ALA A 70 21.59 14.31 -5.00
N GLU A 71 22.90 14.28 -4.78
CA GLU A 71 23.52 14.57 -3.50
C GLU A 71 23.28 16.02 -3.08
N ASP A 72 23.50 16.99 -3.97
CA ASP A 72 23.20 18.41 -3.69
C ASP A 72 21.70 18.61 -3.41
N PHE A 73 20.83 17.93 -4.15
CA PHE A 73 19.39 17.96 -3.89
C PHE A 73 19.03 17.43 -2.49
N ILE A 74 19.60 16.28 -2.08
CA ILE A 74 19.37 15.68 -0.75
C ILE A 74 19.87 16.63 0.35
N THR A 75 21.09 17.17 0.21
CA THR A 75 21.65 18.12 1.18
C THR A 75 20.77 19.36 1.32
N ARG A 76 20.29 19.94 0.21
CA ARG A 76 19.39 21.10 0.24
C ARG A 76 18.05 20.76 0.88
N LEU A 77 17.50 19.58 0.62
CA LEU A 77 16.25 19.12 1.21
C LEU A 77 16.37 18.97 2.73
N ILE A 78 17.44 18.33 3.21
CA ILE A 78 17.75 18.20 4.64
C ILE A 78 17.85 19.60 5.28
N ASN A 79 18.67 20.48 4.71
CA ASN A 79 18.85 21.83 5.22
C ASN A 79 17.54 22.63 5.28
N TYR A 80 16.65 22.43 4.30
CA TYR A 80 15.33 23.04 4.29
C TYR A 80 14.47 22.56 5.48
N PHE A 81 14.45 21.27 5.78
CA PHE A 81 13.70 20.73 6.92
C PHE A 81 14.28 21.19 8.26
N VAL A 82 15.61 21.14 8.41
CA VAL A 82 16.30 21.61 9.62
C VAL A 82 15.98 23.08 9.88
N LYS A 83 16.11 23.94 8.87
CA LYS A 83 15.91 25.39 9.02
C LYS A 83 14.46 25.80 9.26
N ASN A 84 13.49 25.15 8.60
CA ASN A 84 12.11 25.64 8.56
C ASN A 84 11.13 24.84 9.43
N PHE A 85 11.49 23.62 9.87
CA PHE A 85 10.58 22.72 10.59
C PHE A 85 11.17 22.17 11.89
N SER A 86 12.23 22.83 12.41
CA SER A 86 12.96 22.37 13.60
C SER A 86 13.42 20.91 13.48
N GLY A 87 13.71 20.45 12.26
CA GLY A 87 14.22 19.12 12.02
C GLY A 87 15.63 18.98 12.59
N GLU A 88 15.96 17.80 13.10
CA GLU A 88 17.32 17.46 13.52
C GLU A 88 17.95 16.52 12.49
N TYR A 89 19.17 16.83 12.06
CA TYR A 89 19.97 15.90 11.29
C TYR A 89 20.76 15.02 12.27
N LEU A 90 20.38 13.75 12.35
CA LEU A 90 21.02 12.78 13.22
C LEU A 90 21.65 11.68 12.37
N GLU A 91 22.92 11.41 12.62
CA GLU A 91 23.58 10.24 12.06
C GLU A 91 23.17 9.01 12.87
N VAL A 92 22.65 8.00 12.17
CA VAL A 92 22.23 6.74 12.79
C VAL A 92 23.42 5.80 12.80
N ASP A 93 23.82 5.36 14.00
CA ASP A 93 24.82 4.30 14.15
C ASP A 93 24.21 2.96 13.74
N TYR A 94 24.40 2.58 12.48
CA TYR A 94 23.88 1.31 11.93
C TYR A 94 24.48 0.09 12.63
N ALA A 95 25.71 0.17 13.14
CA ALA A 95 26.37 -0.97 13.77
C ALA A 95 25.63 -1.42 15.04
N LYS A 96 25.03 -0.47 15.77
CA LYS A 96 24.16 -0.75 16.92
C LYS A 96 22.94 -1.61 16.58
N TYR A 97 22.49 -1.58 15.34
CA TYR A 97 21.27 -2.26 14.88
C TYR A 97 21.55 -3.43 13.93
N GLN A 98 22.80 -3.86 13.80
CA GLN A 98 23.21 -4.83 12.78
C GLN A 98 22.41 -6.14 12.87
N GLU A 99 22.24 -6.70 14.07
CA GLU A 99 21.49 -7.94 14.27
C GLU A 99 20.03 -7.80 13.82
N GLN A 100 19.36 -6.69 14.17
CA GLN A 100 17.99 -6.44 13.75
C GLN A 100 17.90 -6.21 12.23
N LEU A 101 18.87 -5.51 11.64
CA LEU A 101 18.95 -5.31 10.19
C LEU A 101 19.14 -6.63 9.45
N ASP A 102 19.93 -7.56 9.99
CA ASP A 102 20.14 -8.89 9.39
C ASP A 102 18.86 -9.74 9.43
N ILE A 103 18.13 -9.70 10.55
CA ILE A 103 16.81 -10.36 10.67
C ILE A 103 15.82 -9.77 9.67
N LEU A 104 15.74 -8.44 9.59
CA LEU A 104 14.84 -7.75 8.67
C LEU A 104 15.22 -8.01 7.20
N SER A 105 16.52 -7.98 6.87
CA SER A 105 17.04 -8.27 5.54
C SER A 105 16.70 -9.70 5.12
N SER A 106 16.91 -10.68 6.01
CA SER A 106 16.56 -12.08 5.79
C SER A 106 15.06 -12.25 5.55
N LYS A 107 14.22 -11.58 6.35
CA LYS A 107 12.76 -11.61 6.19
C LYS A 107 12.32 -10.97 4.87
N PHE A 108 12.80 -9.78 4.55
CA PHE A 108 12.32 -9.01 3.39
C PHE A 108 12.88 -9.52 2.06
N SER A 109 13.97 -10.30 2.09
CA SER A 109 14.53 -10.98 0.92
C SER A 109 13.96 -12.40 0.72
N ASN A 110 13.20 -12.92 1.68
CA ASN A 110 12.64 -14.26 1.62
C ASN A 110 11.51 -14.34 0.59
N GLU A 111 11.54 -15.36 -0.27
CA GLU A 111 10.55 -15.54 -1.34
C GLU A 111 9.14 -15.76 -0.82
N ASP A 112 8.95 -16.42 0.33
CA ASP A 112 7.63 -16.59 0.91
C ASP A 112 7.02 -15.24 1.33
N TRP A 113 7.86 -14.36 1.89
CA TRP A 113 7.45 -13.01 2.21
C TRP A 113 7.11 -12.19 0.95
N ILE A 114 7.91 -12.33 -0.11
CA ILE A 114 7.75 -11.57 -1.36
C ILE A 114 6.55 -12.07 -2.20
N TYR A 115 6.36 -13.39 -2.29
CA TYR A 115 5.47 -14.03 -3.27
C TYR A 115 4.34 -14.87 -2.66
N ASN A 116 4.46 -15.33 -1.41
CA ASN A 116 3.64 -16.44 -0.90
C ASN A 116 2.54 -16.02 0.09
N LYS A 117 2.02 -14.79 -0.03
CA LYS A 117 0.88 -14.35 0.79
C LYS A 117 -0.48 -14.83 0.32
N ALA A 118 -0.61 -15.40 -0.88
CA ALA A 118 -1.91 -15.80 -1.42
C ALA A 118 -1.88 -16.87 -2.53
N ALA A 119 -0.85 -17.72 -2.56
CA ALA A 119 -0.80 -18.79 -3.55
C ALA A 119 -1.78 -19.91 -3.15
N ASN A 120 -2.87 -20.04 -3.91
CA ASN A 120 -3.85 -21.16 -3.93
C ASN A 120 -5.21 -20.97 -3.24
N PHE A 121 -5.83 -19.78 -3.32
CA PHE A 121 -7.24 -19.62 -2.95
C PHE A 121 -8.19 -20.03 -4.08
N LYS A 122 -9.31 -20.69 -3.76
CA LYS A 122 -10.34 -21.07 -4.75
C LYS A 122 -11.26 -19.91 -5.12
N TYR A 123 -11.52 -19.01 -4.18
CA TYR A 123 -12.31 -17.81 -4.38
C TYR A 123 -11.40 -16.61 -4.56
N GLN A 124 -11.72 -15.78 -5.56
CA GLN A 124 -11.08 -14.49 -5.76
C GLN A 124 -12.09 -13.52 -6.38
N ASN A 125 -12.26 -12.35 -5.76
CA ASN A 125 -12.99 -11.23 -6.32
C ASN A 125 -12.17 -9.93 -6.16
N GLY A 126 -12.38 -8.95 -7.03
CA GLY A 126 -11.66 -7.68 -6.95
C GLY A 126 -12.38 -6.55 -7.64
N ALA A 127 -12.46 -5.39 -6.99
CA ALA A 127 -13.10 -4.19 -7.50
C ALA A 127 -12.25 -2.95 -7.25
N LYS A 128 -12.50 -1.91 -8.05
CA LYS A 128 -11.90 -0.59 -7.86
C LYS A 128 -12.95 0.36 -7.28
N PHE A 129 -12.65 0.88 -6.10
CA PHE A 129 -13.43 1.88 -5.39
C PHE A 129 -12.74 3.25 -5.43
N PRO A 130 -13.42 4.35 -5.05
CA PRO A 130 -12.78 5.66 -4.90
C PRO A 130 -11.56 5.62 -3.97
N GLY A 131 -11.60 4.76 -2.94
CA GLY A 131 -10.51 4.59 -1.99
C GLY A 131 -9.35 3.69 -2.41
N GLY A 132 -9.43 3.06 -3.58
CA GLY A 132 -8.41 2.15 -4.10
C GLY A 132 -9.00 0.86 -4.68
N ILE A 133 -8.12 0.02 -5.20
CA ILE A 133 -8.41 -1.36 -5.60
C ILE A 133 -8.42 -2.21 -4.33
N LEU A 134 -9.50 -2.95 -4.12
CA LEU A 134 -9.61 -3.98 -3.10
C LEU A 134 -9.81 -5.32 -3.81
N VAL A 135 -8.97 -6.30 -3.46
CA VAL A 135 -9.02 -7.69 -3.91
C VAL A 135 -9.20 -8.54 -2.68
N VAL A 136 -10.11 -9.49 -2.77
CA VAL A 136 -10.34 -10.51 -1.77
C VAL A 136 -10.03 -11.87 -2.37
N LYS A 137 -9.29 -12.68 -1.63
CA LYS A 137 -9.02 -14.08 -1.97
C LYS A 137 -9.36 -14.95 -0.76
N GLY A 138 -9.86 -16.16 -0.96
CA GLY A 138 -10.15 -17.05 0.16
C GLY A 138 -10.65 -18.41 -0.26
N ASP A 139 -10.96 -19.23 0.72
CA ASP A 139 -11.65 -20.50 0.56
C ASP A 139 -13.04 -20.40 1.16
N ILE A 140 -14.05 -20.63 0.32
CA ILE A 140 -15.46 -20.59 0.72
C ILE A 140 -16.04 -21.97 0.47
N GLU A 141 -16.50 -22.61 1.54
CA GLU A 141 -17.06 -23.96 1.51
C GLU A 141 -18.49 -23.92 2.01
N GLN A 142 -19.44 -24.35 1.15
CA GLN A 142 -20.87 -24.37 1.49
C GLN A 142 -21.41 -23.01 1.98
N GLY A 143 -20.87 -21.90 1.45
CA GLY A 143 -21.23 -20.53 1.84
C GLY A 143 -20.65 -20.08 3.18
N ILE A 144 -19.64 -20.80 3.71
CA ILE A 144 -18.91 -20.44 4.93
C ILE A 144 -17.47 -20.08 4.53
N ILE A 145 -17.01 -18.93 5.00
CA ILE A 145 -15.63 -18.47 4.81
C ILE A 145 -14.73 -19.32 5.70
N LYS A 146 -13.74 -20.01 5.12
CA LYS A 146 -12.74 -20.81 5.87
C LYS A 146 -11.50 -20.00 6.19
N ASN A 147 -11.08 -19.19 5.23
CA ASN A 147 -9.99 -18.24 5.33
C ASN A 147 -10.25 -17.14 4.30
N LEU A 148 -9.69 -15.96 4.54
CA LEU A 148 -9.81 -14.85 3.63
C LEU A 148 -8.59 -13.94 3.77
N VAL A 149 -8.12 -13.40 2.65
CA VAL A 149 -7.03 -12.44 2.56
C VAL A 149 -7.48 -11.23 1.75
N PHE A 150 -7.18 -10.04 2.27
CA PHE A 150 -7.40 -8.78 1.58
C PHE A 150 -6.08 -8.27 0.99
N GLU A 151 -6.12 -7.87 -0.26
CA GLU A 151 -5.01 -7.25 -1.00
C GLU A 151 -5.51 -5.99 -1.71
N GLY A 152 -4.63 -5.06 -2.03
CA GLY A 152 -5.04 -3.85 -2.73
C GLY A 152 -4.01 -2.74 -2.73
N ASP A 153 -4.40 -1.60 -3.31
CA ASP A 153 -3.63 -0.36 -3.30
C ASP A 153 -4.31 0.78 -2.51
N PHE A 154 -5.31 0.45 -1.68
CA PHE A 154 -5.90 1.38 -0.72
C PHE A 154 -4.89 1.81 0.34
N LEU A 155 -5.02 3.05 0.82
CA LEU A 155 -4.13 3.61 1.84
C LEU A 155 -4.61 3.20 3.24
N SER A 156 -3.97 2.18 3.82
CA SER A 156 -4.21 1.76 5.20
C SER A 156 -3.17 2.34 6.17
N LYS A 157 -3.59 2.60 7.41
CA LYS A 157 -2.70 2.97 8.53
C LYS A 157 -2.24 1.76 9.33
N LYS A 158 -3.09 0.73 9.39
CA LYS A 158 -2.86 -0.55 10.04
C LYS A 158 -2.78 -1.67 9.00
N ASN A 159 -2.30 -2.83 9.44
CA ASN A 159 -2.19 -4.00 8.59
C ASN A 159 -3.54 -4.71 8.50
N VAL A 160 -4.12 -4.79 7.30
CA VAL A 160 -5.41 -5.46 7.06
C VAL A 160 -5.40 -6.94 7.43
N HIS A 161 -4.23 -7.59 7.41
CA HIS A 161 -4.08 -8.98 7.84
C HIS A 161 -4.42 -9.21 9.32
N GLU A 162 -4.39 -8.15 10.16
CA GLU A 162 -4.76 -8.26 11.57
C GLU A 162 -6.24 -8.62 11.78
N ILE A 163 -7.11 -8.31 10.82
CA ILE A 163 -8.57 -8.49 10.94
C ILE A 163 -9.13 -9.62 10.07
N GLU A 164 -8.29 -10.27 9.26
CA GLU A 164 -8.72 -11.35 8.35
C GLU A 164 -9.35 -12.53 9.09
N HIS A 165 -8.75 -12.95 10.20
CA HIS A 165 -9.24 -14.05 11.03
C HIS A 165 -10.65 -13.81 11.61
N MET A 166 -11.12 -12.55 11.66
CA MET A 166 -12.48 -12.22 12.11
C MET A 166 -13.55 -12.69 11.13
N PHE A 167 -13.17 -12.99 9.89
CA PHE A 167 -14.06 -13.54 8.85
C PHE A 167 -14.09 -15.07 8.85
N ASP A 168 -13.24 -15.74 9.62
CA ASP A 168 -13.19 -17.20 9.64
C ASP A 168 -14.46 -17.81 10.24
N ASN A 169 -14.96 -18.86 9.60
CA ASN A 169 -16.22 -19.54 9.93
C ASN A 169 -17.47 -18.67 9.89
N VAL A 170 -17.40 -17.50 9.22
CA VAL A 170 -18.55 -16.63 9.02
C VAL A 170 -19.31 -17.07 7.77
N LYS A 171 -20.64 -17.16 7.87
CA LYS A 171 -21.49 -17.43 6.71
C LYS A 171 -21.50 -16.21 5.79
N LEU A 172 -21.19 -16.41 4.51
CA LEU A 172 -21.12 -15.37 3.49
C LEU A 172 -22.51 -14.85 3.13
N ASN A 173 -23.00 -13.89 3.91
CA ASN A 173 -24.19 -13.10 3.63
C ASN A 173 -24.07 -11.71 4.26
N GLU A 174 -24.88 -10.77 3.77
CA GLU A 174 -24.82 -9.37 4.16
C GLU A 174 -24.96 -9.16 5.67
N GLU A 175 -25.92 -9.85 6.31
CA GLU A 175 -26.18 -9.72 7.74
C GLU A 175 -24.96 -10.08 8.59
N ASN A 176 -24.31 -11.20 8.30
CA ASN A 176 -23.15 -11.66 9.07
C ASN A 176 -21.91 -10.82 8.78
N LEU A 177 -21.70 -10.39 7.52
CA LEU A 177 -20.58 -9.52 7.16
C LEU A 177 -20.70 -8.14 7.83
N LEU A 178 -21.91 -7.58 7.88
CA LEU A 178 -22.19 -6.34 8.62
C LEU A 178 -21.84 -6.46 10.10
N LYS A 179 -22.17 -7.60 10.73
CA LYS A 179 -21.82 -7.86 12.14
C LYS A 179 -20.30 -7.89 12.34
N VAL A 180 -19.57 -8.61 11.49
CA VAL A 180 -18.09 -8.68 11.56
C VAL A 180 -17.47 -7.29 11.39
N LEU A 181 -17.82 -6.59 10.31
CA LEU A 181 -17.32 -5.24 10.03
C LEU A 181 -17.78 -4.21 11.07
N GLY A 182 -18.91 -4.46 11.75
CA GLY A 182 -19.42 -3.67 12.87
C GLY A 182 -18.55 -3.77 14.13
N ASN A 183 -17.91 -4.93 14.34
CA ASN A 183 -17.06 -5.19 15.49
C ASN A 183 -15.60 -4.72 15.31
N ILE A 184 -15.23 -4.27 14.11
CA ILE A 184 -13.90 -3.71 13.83
C ILE A 184 -13.90 -2.23 14.21
N GLU A 185 -13.17 -1.91 15.27
CA GLU A 185 -12.92 -0.51 15.66
C GLU A 185 -12.05 0.19 14.63
N ASN A 186 -12.44 1.42 14.26
CA ASN A 186 -11.72 2.28 13.29
C ASN A 186 -11.38 1.55 11.98
N LEU A 187 -12.41 1.03 11.30
CA LEU A 187 -12.27 0.31 10.02
C LEU A 187 -11.48 1.10 8.96
N ASP A 188 -11.56 2.43 8.98
CA ASP A 188 -10.82 3.34 8.10
C ASP A 188 -9.29 3.23 8.29
N GLU A 189 -8.82 2.79 9.46
CA GLU A 189 -7.39 2.53 9.67
C GLU A 189 -6.92 1.29 8.89
N TYR A 190 -7.81 0.34 8.61
CA TYR A 190 -7.49 -0.89 7.87
C TYR A 190 -7.75 -0.75 6.36
N PHE A 191 -8.82 -0.06 5.96
CA PHE A 191 -9.26 0.02 4.56
C PHE A 191 -9.19 1.43 3.96
N GLY A 192 -8.69 2.41 4.70
CA GLY A 192 -8.61 3.80 4.25
C GLY A 192 -10.00 4.39 4.04
N THR A 193 -10.33 4.70 2.79
CA THR A 193 -11.62 5.31 2.43
C THR A 193 -12.60 4.33 1.78
N VAL A 194 -12.24 3.04 1.67
CA VAL A 194 -13.16 2.00 1.20
C VAL A 194 -14.22 1.74 2.27
N THR A 195 -15.51 1.79 1.90
CA THR A 195 -16.61 1.71 2.87
C THR A 195 -17.01 0.27 3.22
N LYS A 196 -17.79 0.10 4.28
CA LYS A 196 -18.34 -1.21 4.68
C LYS A 196 -19.19 -1.82 3.56
N GLU A 197 -20.01 -1.00 2.94
CA GLU A 197 -20.92 -1.40 1.87
C GLU A 197 -20.13 -1.86 0.64
N GLU A 198 -19.04 -1.15 0.31
CA GLU A 198 -18.12 -1.53 -0.77
C GLU A 198 -17.46 -2.88 -0.48
N ILE A 199 -16.97 -3.11 0.74
CA ILE A 199 -16.36 -4.40 1.16
C ILE A 199 -17.39 -5.53 1.07
N ILE A 200 -18.61 -5.31 1.56
CA ILE A 200 -19.69 -6.32 1.54
C ILE A 200 -20.07 -6.65 0.10
N SER A 201 -20.26 -5.63 -0.74
CA SER A 201 -20.59 -5.83 -2.16
C SER A 201 -19.52 -6.66 -2.85
N LEU A 202 -18.25 -6.43 -2.55
CA LEU A 202 -17.15 -7.21 -3.09
C LEU A 202 -17.15 -8.67 -2.60
N LEU A 203 -17.49 -8.90 -1.32
CA LEU A 203 -17.48 -10.23 -0.74
C LEU A 203 -18.63 -11.10 -1.27
N ILE A 204 -19.79 -10.52 -1.52
CA ILE A 204 -20.99 -11.25 -1.95
C ILE A 204 -21.02 -11.45 -3.48
N GLY A 205 -20.42 -10.52 -4.24
CA GLY A 205 -20.43 -10.53 -5.71
C GLY A 205 -21.56 -9.70 -6.29
#